data_AF-A0A9P0JS17-F1
#
_entry.id   AF-A0A9P0JS17-F1
#
_cell.length_a   1.000
_cell.length_b   1.000
_cell.length_c   1.000
_cell.angle_alpha   90.00
_cell.angle_beta   90.00
_cell.angle_gamma   90.00
#
_symmetry.space_group_name_H-M   'P 1'
#
loop_
_entity.id
_entity.type
_entity.pdbx_description
1 polymer ?
#
loop_
_entity_poly.entity_id
_entity_poly.type
_entity_poly.pdbx_seq_one_letter_code
_entity_poly.pdbx_strand_id
1 'polypeptide(L)' 'MVHLQLQGNSLNSIKTKSILSAFLARVKLMKQNIGRGEFSQFPNLSQTSCQEDDVSTYVQHLNALYSDFESDYGNTTVDN' A
#
# COMPACT_ATOMS: atom_id res chain seq x y z
N MET A 1 31.82 9.07 -14.93
CA MET A 1 30.44 9.00 -15.47
C MET A 1 29.59 7.94 -14.78
N VAL A 2 30.13 6.73 -14.52
CA VAL A 2 29.39 5.60 -13.90
C VAL A 2 28.96 5.85 -12.43
N HIS A 3 29.79 6.50 -11.61
CA HIS A 3 29.47 6.76 -10.19
C HIS A 3 28.20 7.61 -9.96
N LEU A 4 27.98 8.65 -10.79
CA LEU A 4 26.82 9.53 -10.68
C LEU A 4 25.52 8.82 -11.08
N GLN A 5 25.58 7.96 -12.10
CA GLN A 5 24.43 7.17 -12.53
C GLN A 5 24.03 6.13 -11.47
N LEU A 6 25.01 5.46 -10.85
CA LEU A 6 24.75 4.52 -9.75
C LEU A 6 24.15 5.23 -8.52
N GLN A 7 24.67 6.40 -8.16
CA GLN A 7 24.13 7.20 -7.05
C GLN A 7 22.69 7.69 -7.33
N GLY A 8 22.41 8.13 -8.56
CA GLY A 8 21.07 8.52 -8.99
C GLY A 8 20.08 7.35 -8.96
N ASN A 9 20.51 6.17 -9.41
CA ASN A 9 19.69 4.96 -9.40
C ASN A 9 19.39 4.48 -7.97
N SER A 10 20.39 4.52 -7.08
CA SER A 10 20.21 4.19 -5.65
C SER A 10 19.24 5.16 -4.97
N LEU A 11 19.38 6.48 -5.21
CA LEU A 11 18.48 7.49 -4.68
C LEU A 11 17.04 7.29 -5.19
N ASN A 12 16.88 6.93 -6.48
CA ASN A 12 15.57 6.62 -7.05
C ASN A 12 14.96 5.38 -6.38
N SER A 13 15.75 4.32 -6.18
CA SER A 13 15.31 3.10 -5.50
C SER A 13 14.89 3.38 -4.04
N ILE A 14 15.68 4.16 -3.29
CA ILE A 14 15.35 4.55 -1.91
C ILE A 14 14.04 5.33 -1.85
N LYS A 15 13.85 6.30 -2.76
CA LYS A 15 12.59 7.07 -2.85
C LYS A 15 11.42 6.16 -3.19
N THR A 16 11.55 5.27 -4.17
CA THR A 16 10.50 4.32 -4.55
C THR A 16 10.14 3.40 -3.40
N LYS A 17 11.13 2.82 -2.71
CA LYS A 17 10.91 1.97 -1.53
C LYS A 17 10.20 2.75 -0.41
N SER A 18 10.61 3.98 -0.13
CA SER A 18 9.97 4.83 0.89
C SER A 18 8.51 5.16 0.54
N ILE A 19 8.23 5.50 -0.72
CA ILE A 19 6.87 5.78 -1.19
C ILE A 19 6.02 4.52 -1.09
N LEU A 20 6.56 3.37 -1.51
CA LEU A 20 5.88 2.09 -1.45
C LEU A 20 5.59 1.66 -0.01
N SER A 21 6.55 1.81 0.92
CA SER A 21 6.33 1.52 2.34
C SER A 21 5.24 2.41 2.95
N ALA A 22 5.24 3.71 2.65
CA ALA A 22 4.18 4.63 3.11
C ALA A 22 2.82 4.27 2.51
N PHE A 23 2.78 3.84 1.24
CA PHE A 23 1.58 3.36 0.58
C PHE A 23 1.04 2.09 1.24
N LEU A 24 1.88 1.07 1.46
CA LEU A 24 1.50 -0.17 2.14
C LEU A 24 0.98 0.08 3.56
N ALA A 25 1.62 0.98 4.31
CA ALA A 25 1.14 1.39 5.62
C ALA A 25 -0.26 2.02 5.55
N ARG A 26 -0.52 2.85 4.54
CA ARG A 26 -1.83 3.45 4.30
C ARG A 26 -2.88 2.40 3.92
N VAL A 27 -2.58 1.47 3.01
CA VAL A 27 -3.49 0.37 2.62
C VAL A 27 -3.83 -0.51 3.83
N LYS A 28 -2.83 -0.81 4.67
CA LYS A 28 -3.02 -1.59 5.91
C LYS A 28 -3.98 -0.91 6.89
N LEU A 29 -3.86 0.39 7.08
CA LEU A 29 -4.80 1.17 7.90
C LEU A 29 -6.20 1.19 7.28
N MET A 30 -6.28 1.38 5.97
CA MET A 30 -7.57 1.42 5.27
C MET A 30 -8.36 0.12 5.42
N LYS A 31 -7.71 -1.04 5.20
CA LYS A 31 -8.41 -2.33 5.31
C LYS A 31 -8.88 -2.63 6.73
N GLN A 32 -8.11 -2.23 7.74
CA GLN A 32 -8.50 -2.43 9.15
C GLN A 32 -9.71 -1.57 9.51
N ASN A 33 -9.69 -0.28 9.16
CA ASN A 33 -10.75 0.65 9.55
C ASN A 33 -12.04 0.34 8.79
N ILE A 34 -11.94 0.07 7.48
CA ILE A 34 -13.10 -0.33 6.66
C ILE A 34 -13.67 -1.66 7.14
N GLY A 35 -12.82 -2.65 7.45
CA GLY A 35 -13.28 -3.94 7.99
C GLY A 35 -13.96 -3.84 9.36
N ARG A 36 -13.77 -2.73 10.10
CA ARG A 36 -14.47 -2.43 11.35
C ARG A 36 -15.70 -1.53 11.17
N GLY A 37 -15.98 -1.08 9.94
CA GLY A 37 -17.03 -0.08 9.67
C GLY A 37 -16.65 1.35 10.09
N GLU A 38 -15.37 1.63 10.35
CA GLU A 38 -14.88 2.94 10.78
C GLU A 38 -14.65 3.86 9.56
N PHE A 39 -15.74 4.49 9.09
CA PHE A 39 -15.70 5.30 7.86
C PHE A 39 -15.41 6.78 8.05
N SER A 40 -15.35 7.29 9.29
CA SER A 40 -15.26 8.73 9.60
C SER A 40 -14.05 9.44 8.95
N GLN A 41 -12.96 8.71 8.74
CA GLN A 41 -11.75 9.23 8.09
C GLN A 41 -11.83 9.31 6.56
N PHE A 42 -12.90 8.77 5.96
CA PHE A 42 -13.11 8.71 4.52
C PHE A 42 -14.32 9.57 4.15
N PRO A 43 -14.13 10.81 3.65
CA PRO A 43 -15.24 11.73 3.38
C PRO A 43 -16.36 11.08 2.55
N ASN A 44 -15.99 10.35 1.50
CA ASN A 44 -16.94 9.70 0.60
C ASN A 44 -17.66 8.49 1.24
N LEU A 45 -16.96 7.69 2.06
CA LEU A 45 -17.57 6.51 2.69
C LEU A 45 -18.39 6.89 3.93
N SER A 46 -17.99 7.95 4.65
CA SER A 46 -18.69 8.43 5.84
C SER A 46 -20.13 8.89 5.57
N GLN A 47 -20.44 9.22 4.32
CA GLN A 47 -21.75 9.70 3.88
C GLN A 47 -22.56 8.62 3.15
N THR A 48 -21.96 7.45 2.88
CA THR A 48 -22.56 6.40 2.07
C THR A 48 -23.01 5.25 2.96
N SER A 49 -24.20 4.70 2.71
CA SER A 49 -24.57 3.41 3.31
C SER A 49 -23.85 2.29 2.58
N CYS A 50 -22.89 1.65 3.22
CA CYS A 50 -22.22 0.46 2.67
C CYS A 50 -22.91 -0.80 3.18
N GLN A 51 -23.25 -1.74 2.29
CA GLN A 51 -23.68 -3.07 2.73
C GLN A 51 -22.49 -3.87 3.24
N GLU A 52 -22.72 -4.80 4.18
CA GLU A 52 -21.64 -5.63 4.73
C GLU A 52 -20.88 -6.42 3.64
N ASP A 53 -21.58 -6.88 2.60
CA ASP A 53 -21.00 -7.57 1.46
C ASP A 53 -20.08 -6.68 0.62
N ASP A 54 -20.44 -5.41 0.43
CA ASP A 54 -19.61 -4.42 -0.26
C ASP A 54 -18.33 -4.14 0.54
N VAL A 55 -18.48 -3.99 1.86
CA VAL A 55 -17.35 -3.76 2.78
C VAL A 55 -16.39 -4.95 2.74
N SER A 56 -16.93 -6.17 2.83
CA SER A 56 -16.15 -7.41 2.77
C SER A 56 -15.38 -7.53 1.46
N THR A 57 -16.07 -7.31 0.33
CA THR A 57 -15.49 -7.32 -1.02
C THR A 57 -14.37 -6.29 -1.16
N TYR A 58 -14.60 -5.06 -0.68
CA TYR A 58 -13.58 -4.01 -0.72
C TYR A 58 -12.34 -4.37 0.12
N VAL A 59 -12.54 -4.93 1.32
CA VAL A 59 -11.44 -5.41 2.18
C VAL A 59 -10.67 -6.54 1.51
N GLN A 60 -11.34 -7.46 0.79
CA GLN A 60 -10.67 -8.50 0.00
C GLN A 60 -9.78 -7.89 -1.09
N HIS A 61 -10.27 -6.88 -1.81
CA HIS A 61 -9.46 -6.17 -2.82
C HIS A 61 -8.24 -5.47 -2.19
N LEU A 62 -8.40 -4.82 -1.04
CA LEU A 62 -7.26 -4.22 -0.32
C LEU A 62 -6.26 -5.25 0.18
N ASN A 63 -6.71 -6.45 0.55
CA ASN A 63 -5.82 -7.55 0.92
C ASN A 63 -5.02 -8.07 -0.28
N ALA A 64 -5.68 -8.31 -1.42
CA ALA A 64 -5.00 -8.73 -2.64
C ALA A 64 -3.97 -7.69 -3.08
N LEU A 65 -4.36 -6.41 -3.11
CA LEU A 65 -3.47 -5.29 -3.42
C LEU A 65 -2.27 -5.25 -2.48
N TYR A 66 -2.50 -5.36 -1.16
CA TYR A 66 -1.40 -5.35 -0.19
C TYR A 66 -0.42 -6.51 -0.45
N SER A 67 -0.92 -7.72 -0.69
CA SER A 67 -0.09 -8.91 -0.96
C SER A 67 0.75 -8.77 -2.23
N ASP A 68 0.18 -8.23 -3.32
CA ASP A 68 0.91 -8.03 -4.57
C ASP A 68 2.13 -7.12 -4.38
N PHE A 69 1.94 -6.02 -3.64
CA PHE A 69 2.98 -5.04 -3.38
C PHE A 69 3.95 -5.46 -2.26
N GLU A 70 3.53 -6.30 -1.31
CA GLU A 70 4.42 -6.87 -0.28
C GLU A 70 5.36 -7.94 -0.88
N SER A 71 4.86 -8.75 -1.81
CA SER A 71 5.66 -9.75 -2.55
C SER A 71 6.77 -9.08 -3.38
N ASP A 72 6.46 -7.95 -4.04
CA ASP A 72 7.44 -7.19 -4.82
C ASP A 72 8.50 -6.50 -3.93
N TYR A 73 8.12 -6.12 -2.70
CA TYR A 73 9.06 -5.58 -1.71
C TYR A 73 10.07 -6.64 -1.20
N GLY A 74 9.63 -7.90 -1.05
CA GLY A 74 10.45 -9.01 -0.54
C GLY A 74 11.53 -9.52 -1.51
N ASN A 75 11.31 -9.39 -2.83
CA ASN A 75 12.22 -9.91 -3.86
C ASN A 75 13.37 -8.96 -4.24
N THR A 76 13.53 -7.81 -3.57
CA THR A 76 14.67 -6.90 -3.79
C THR A 76 15.83 -7.13 -2.80
N THR A 77 16.03 -8.36 -2.32
CA THR A 77 17.32 -8.78 -1.78
C THR A 77 18.25 -9.00 -2.96
N VAL A 78 19.16 -8.04 -3.16
CA VAL A 78 20.36 -8.27 -3.95
C VAL A 78 21.13 -9.35 -3.20
N ASP A 79 21.10 -10.58 -3.71
CA ASP A 79 21.99 -11.64 -3.26
C ASP A 79 23.43 -11.10 -3.33
N ASN A 80 24.11 -11.13 -2.18
CA ASN A 80 25.55 -10.93 -2.06
C ASN A 80 26.28 -12.22 -2.47
#